data_AF-A0A4S4NL49-F1
#
_entry.id   AF-A0A4S4NL49-F1
#
_cell.length_a   1.000
_cell.length_b   1.000
_cell.length_c   1.000
_cell.angle_alpha   90.00
_cell.angle_beta   90.00
_cell.angle_gamma   90.00
#
_symmetry.space_group_name_H-M   'P 1'
#
loop_
_entity.id
_entity.type
_entity.pdbx_description
1 polymer ?
#
loop_
_entity_poly.entity_id
_entity_poly.type
_entity_poly.pdbx_seq_one_letter_code
_entity_poly.pdbx_strand_id
1 'polypeptide(L)' 'MEPKQPRSEVPAEKSSATKALTDRAAETYQWWDNLATINAEDPFLVGAVKIGVRLLGVVILLALSPVILLGIIIAFLAVL' A
#
# COMPACT_ATOMS: atom_id res chain seq x y z
N MET A 1 -14.87 -40.87 24.67
CA MET A 1 -14.18 -40.24 23.53
C MET A 1 -14.43 -38.75 23.65
N GLU A 2 -13.39 -37.94 23.76
CA GLU A 2 -13.26 -36.62 23.12
C GLU A 2 -11.94 -36.00 23.59
N PRO A 3 -10.90 -35.95 22.75
CA PRO A 3 -9.69 -35.19 23.06
C PRO A 3 -10.02 -33.71 22.94
N LYS A 4 -9.96 -32.97 24.06
CA LYS A 4 -9.95 -31.51 24.06
C LYS A 4 -8.69 -31.04 23.32
N GLN A 5 -8.87 -30.66 22.05
CA GLN A 5 -7.82 -30.01 21.30
C GLN A 5 -7.49 -28.67 21.97
N PRO A 6 -6.22 -28.38 22.29
CA PRO A 6 -5.84 -27.02 22.63
C PRO A 6 -5.96 -26.20 21.35
N ARG A 7 -6.93 -25.29 21.36
CA ARG A 7 -7.09 -24.20 20.40
C ARG A 7 -5.70 -23.58 20.14
N SER A 8 -5.16 -23.80 18.94
CA SER A 8 -3.93 -23.16 18.50
C SER A 8 -4.13 -21.65 18.54
N GLU A 9 -3.54 -21.00 19.55
CA GLU A 9 -3.40 -19.56 19.63
C GLU A 9 -2.48 -19.12 18.49
N VAL A 10 -3.06 -18.69 17.38
CA VAL A 10 -2.33 -17.92 16.37
C VAL A 10 -1.94 -16.59 17.05
N PRO A 11 -0.69 -16.13 16.99
CA PRO A 11 -0.25 -14.96 17.75
C PRO A 11 -1.03 -13.71 17.33
N ALA A 12 -1.88 -13.20 18.22
CA ALA A 12 -2.75 -12.05 17.96
C ALA A 12 -1.98 -10.76 17.59
N GLU A 13 -0.69 -10.65 17.93
CA GLU A 13 0.16 -9.49 17.63
C GLU A 13 0.51 -9.32 16.15
N LYS A 14 0.74 -10.39 15.38
CA LYS A 14 1.08 -10.25 13.94
C LYS A 14 -0.11 -9.75 13.12
N SER A 15 -1.32 -10.08 13.57
CA SER A 15 -2.57 -9.64 12.95
C SER A 15 -2.77 -8.13 13.10
N SER A 16 -2.50 -7.55 14.28
CA SER A 16 -2.72 -6.12 14.53
C SER A 16 -1.74 -5.22 13.77
N ALA A 17 -0.45 -5.56 13.74
CA ALA A 17 0.57 -4.80 13.02
C ALA A 17 0.34 -4.82 11.50
N THR A 18 0.03 -5.98 10.93
CA THR A 18 -0.29 -6.12 9.50
C THR A 18 -1.55 -5.35 9.12
N LYS A 19 -2.56 -5.36 10.00
CA LYS A 19 -3.80 -4.61 9.81
C LYS A 19 -3.55 -3.10 9.85
N ALA A 20 -2.77 -2.60 10.81
CA ALA A 20 -2.40 -1.18 10.88
C ALA A 20 -1.65 -0.71 9.62
N LEU A 21 -0.73 -1.53 9.08
CA LEU A 21 -0.04 -1.23 7.83
C LEU A 21 -0.99 -1.20 6.63
N THR A 22 -1.92 -2.15 6.55
CA THR A 22 -2.94 -2.21 5.50
C THR A 22 -3.86 -0.98 5.56
N ASP A 23 -4.32 -0.61 6.75
CA ASP A 23 -5.20 0.54 6.96
C ASP A 23 -4.50 1.84 6.56
N ARG A 24 -3.21 1.99 6.88
CA ARG A 24 -2.39 3.15 6.46
C ARG A 24 -2.17 3.21 4.95
N ALA A 25 -1.94 2.07 4.32
CA ALA A 25 -1.81 2.00 2.87
C ALA A 25 -3.13 2.39 2.18
N ALA A 26 -4.26 1.89 2.69
CA ALA A 26 -5.58 2.25 2.19
C ALA A 26 -5.91 3.73 2.36
N GLU A 27 -5.63 4.31 3.54
CA GLU A 27 -5.81 5.74 3.82
C GLU A 27 -4.97 6.61 2.88
N THR A 28 -3.70 6.25 2.68
CA THR A 28 -2.79 6.96 1.78
C THR A 28 -3.26 6.88 0.33
N TYR A 29 -3.72 5.70 -0.11
CA TYR A 29 -4.25 5.51 -1.45
C TYR A 29 -5.52 6.32 -1.68
N GLN A 30 -6.46 6.30 -0.74
CA GLN A 30 -7.70 7.08 -0.82
C GLN A 30 -7.43 8.59 -0.83
N TRP A 31 -6.49 9.06 0.00
CA TRP A 31 -6.07 10.46 -0.01
C TRP A 31 -5.53 10.87 -1.38
N TRP A 32 -4.66 10.05 -1.96
CA TRP A 32 -4.07 10.30 -3.28
C TRP A 32 -5.12 10.27 -4.39
N ASP A 33 -6.01 9.27 -4.37
CA ASP A 33 -7.05 9.09 -5.38
C ASP A 33 -8.06 10.24 -5.36
N ASN A 34 -8.48 10.68 -4.17
CA ASN A 34 -9.33 11.86 -4.01
C ASN A 34 -8.68 13.13 -4.58
N LEU A 35 -7.36 13.27 -4.42
CA LEU A 35 -6.62 14.42 -4.95
C LEU A 35 -6.49 14.37 -6.48
N ALA A 36 -6.31 13.18 -7.04
CA ALA A 36 -6.24 12.94 -8.48
C ALA A 36 -7.60 12.83 -9.18
N THR A 37 -8.71 12.81 -8.43
CA THR A 37 -10.07 12.67 -8.98
C THR A 37 -10.47 13.92 -9.74
N ILE A 38 -10.74 13.77 -11.04
CA ILE A 38 -11.14 14.86 -11.94
C ILE A 38 -12.67 14.97 -11.93
N ASN A 39 -13.19 16.14 -11.60
CA ASN A 39 -14.63 16.42 -11.68
C ASN A 39 -14.93 17.13 -13.01
N ALA A 40 -16.13 16.90 -13.56
CA ALA A 40 -16.56 17.51 -14.82
C ALA A 40 -16.71 19.04 -14.75
N GLU A 41 -16.82 19.58 -13.52
CA GLU A 41 -16.97 21.00 -13.23
C GLU A 41 -15.62 21.70 -12.97
N ASP A 42 -14.52 20.94 -12.94
CA ASP A 42 -13.19 21.51 -12.68
C ASP A 42 -12.74 22.40 -13.84
N PRO A 43 -12.23 23.61 -13.58
CA PRO A 43 -11.58 24.44 -14.59
C PRO A 43 -10.47 23.64 -15.28
N PHE A 44 -10.29 23.85 -16.59
CA PHE A 44 -9.35 23.09 -17.43
C PHE A 44 -7.93 23.00 -16.83
N LEU A 45 -7.48 24.07 -16.16
CA LEU A 45 -6.20 24.15 -15.47
C LEU A 45 -6.11 23.17 -14.28
N VAL A 46 -7.19 23.05 -13.49
CA VAL A 46 -7.26 22.15 -12.33
C VAL A 46 -7.28 20.69 -12.79
N GLY A 47 -8.03 20.39 -13.87
CA GLY A 47 -8.02 19.07 -14.48
C GLY A 47 -6.63 18.63 -14.97
N ALA A 48 -5.89 19.54 -15.63
CA ALA A 48 -4.53 19.27 -16.10
C ALA A 48 -3.56 18.98 -14.94
N VAL A 49 -3.66 19.72 -13.82
CA VAL A 49 -2.84 19.47 -12.63
C VAL A 49 -3.14 18.09 -12.03
N LYS A 50 -4.42 17.71 -11.90
CA LYS A 50 -4.83 16.40 -11.38
C LYS A 50 -4.34 15.23 -12.24
N ILE A 51 -4.34 15.40 -13.57
CA ILE A 51 -3.72 14.45 -14.51
C ILE A 51 -2.22 14.34 -14.25
N GLY A 52 -1.54 15.47 -14.03
CA GLY A 52 -0.14 15.52 -13.66
C GLY A 52 0.16 14.76 -12.36
N VAL A 53 -0.67 14.94 -11.33
CA VAL A 53 -0.57 14.16 -10.08
C VAL A 53 -0.70 12.67 -10.37
N ARG A 54 -1.69 12.25 -11.17
CA ARG A 54 -1.88 10.84 -11.50
C ARG A 54 -0.67 10.23 -12.22
N LEU A 55 -0.11 10.96 -13.20
CA LEU A 55 1.12 10.57 -13.90
C LEU A 55 2.31 10.48 -12.95
N LEU A 56 2.45 11.42 -12.02
CA LEU A 56 3.51 11.40 -11.01
C LEU A 56 3.43 10.13 -10.15
N GLY A 57 2.22 9.71 -9.76
CA GLY A 57 2.01 8.47 -9.01
C GLY A 57 2.48 7.24 -9.77
N VAL A 58 2.20 7.16 -11.08
CA VAL A 58 2.67 6.07 -11.94
C VAL A 58 4.20 6.06 -12.04
N VAL A 59 4.82 7.24 -12.21
CA VAL A 59 6.29 7.36 -12.27
C VAL A 59 6.93 6.93 -10.95
N ILE A 60 6.37 7.33 -9.82
CA ILE A 60 6.84 6.91 -8.49
C ILE A 60 6.73 5.40 -8.34
N LEU A 61 5.61 4.78 -8.73
CA LEU A 61 5.42 3.33 -8.66
C LEU A 61 6.42 2.58 -9.56
N LEU A 62 6.66 3.07 -10.77
CA LEU A 62 7.67 2.52 -11.69
C LEU A 62 9.08 2.64 -11.11
N ALA A 63 9.41 3.77 -10.45
CA ALA A 63 10.70 3.96 -9.80
C ALA A 63 10.86 3.10 -8.54
N LEU A 64 9.78 2.87 -7.78
CA LEU A 64 9.79 1.99 -6.60
C LEU A 64 9.95 0.52 -6.98
N SER A 65 9.46 0.08 -8.14
CA SER A 65 9.54 -1.32 -8.57
C SER A 65 10.95 -1.95 -8.47
N PRO A 66 12.02 -1.37 -9.07
CA PRO A 66 13.37 -1.91 -8.93
C PRO A 66 13.91 -1.79 -7.50
N VAL A 67 13.50 -0.76 -6.75
CA VAL A 67 13.94 -0.54 -5.36
C VAL A 67 13.35 -1.60 -4.43
N ILE A 68 12.05 -1.92 -4.59
CA ILE A 68 11.38 -2.99 -3.83
C ILE A 68 12.04 -4.34 -4.14
N LEU A 69 12.33 -4.62 -5.42
CA LEU A 69 13.00 -5.85 -5.82
C LEU A 69 14.39 -5.96 -5.17
N LEU A 70 15.19 -4.89 -5.18
CA LEU A 70 16.46 -4.82 -4.47
C LEU A 70 16.30 -5.06 -2.96
N GLY A 71 15.32 -4.42 -2.33
CA GLY A 71 15.02 -4.62 -0.91
C GLY A 71 14.70 -6.08 -0.57
N ILE A 72 13.91 -6.75 -1.41
CA ILE A 72 13.60 -8.18 -1.26
C ILE A 72 14.88 -9.03 -1.39
N ILE A 73 15.71 -8.78 -2.40
CA ILE A 73 16.99 -9.49 -2.59
C ILE A 73 17.87 -9.35 -1.34
N ILE A 74 18.04 -8.11 -0.84
CA ILE A 74 18.84 -7.84 0.37
C ILE A 74 18.25 -8.55 1.59
N ALA A 75 16.93 -8.54 1.77
CA ALA A 75 16.26 -9.21 2.89
C ALA A 75 16.48 -10.74 2.86
N PHE A 76 16.45 -11.36 1.67
CA PHE A 76 16.81 -12.78 1.50
C PHE A 76 18.28 -13.05 1.83
N LEU A 77 19.20 -12.21 1.36
CA LEU A 77 20.62 -12.33 1.66
C LEU A 77 20.94 -12.13 3.15
N ALA A 78 20.19 -11.29 3.85
CA ALA A 78 20.39 -11.01 5.27
C ALA A 78 19.93 -12.16 6.21
N VAL A 79 19.07 -13.05 5.73
CA VAL A 79 18.57 -14.21 6.48
C VAL A 79 19.44 -15.47 6.28
N LEU A 80 20.24 -15.51 5.21
CA LEU A 80 21.07 -16.66 4.82
C LEU A 80 22.43 -16.66 5.53
#